data_AF-A0A812WMR3-F1
#
_entry.id   AF-A0A812WMR3-F1
#
_cell.length_a   1.000
_cell.length_b   1.000
_cell.length_c   1.000
_cell.angle_alpha   90.00
_cell.angle_beta   90.00
_cell.angle_gamma   90.00
#
_symmetry.space_group_name_H-M   'P 1'
#
loop_
_entity.id
_entity.type
_entity.pdbx_description
1 polymer ?
#
loop_
_entity_poly.entity_id
_entity_poly.type
_entity_poly.pdbx_seq_one_letter_code
_entity_poly.pdbx_strand_id
1 'polypeptide(L)'
;MGHSASSPSATSGSCAESVTMPQMGINGFGRIGRLTLRAAMENPCVTIVAVNDPFVDLDYMRYLLTYDSVHNRFNGVVSAKKENGEEYLVVNGLQVRIFHEKDPAYIPWGSVGADYVCESTGVFCDKERASRHLQGGCKKVIISAFPKDSTPMFVVGVNHEKYTPDMQVVSNATSAANCLAPLAKVINDNFGIAEGLMTTVHAMTATQLTVDGPCRGGKDWRGGRCASQNISPSSTGIAKAVGKVIPALSGKMHGMAFRVPTPDVSVVDMTCRLDKPASMDDIFAAIKKAEEGPMKGVLGWTDQEVVSTDFVTCPLSSIFDISACIALNDKFVKLVSWFDNEWGYSNRLVDLAIYMAHVDGIIPPPAVIQSIKDAAPVGSNQLQGPAGAALRKKGQQAAAPPEPAQPPPQVPSVPLEPVQQRPQVPPEPVAQPPKDTFPDGKDAVPGMFSARFDGGIIEHKFRHVHKILKEHNFPVLMVDADVGDDFGKATTKYLNKIEKEKGVLICVCTAHYAEKTSSPFCSFKELQFALDYSLDVLPLKVADVYPPQPPGGPDHQYDKDYEAESVIKMVFRPNLAYKDCRDLDEMQIARVIADKLLKKKTMPRQGSGHG
;
A
#
# COMPACT_ATOMS: atom_id res chain seq x y z
N MET A 1 65.90 13.17 -45.05
CA MET A 1 65.47 11.85 -44.54
C MET A 1 65.20 11.98 -43.05
N GLY A 2 64.08 11.42 -42.58
CA GLY A 2 63.99 10.91 -41.20
C GLY A 2 63.47 11.83 -40.11
N HIS A 3 62.14 11.97 -40.08
CA HIS A 3 61.24 11.96 -38.92
C HIS A 3 61.45 12.88 -37.69
N SER A 4 60.54 13.85 -37.62
CA SER A 4 60.08 14.61 -36.47
C SER A 4 59.24 13.78 -35.48
N ALA A 5 59.48 13.97 -34.19
CA ALA A 5 58.49 13.73 -33.14
C ALA A 5 58.10 15.09 -32.55
N SER A 6 56.92 15.57 -32.93
CA SER A 6 56.24 16.69 -32.26
C SER A 6 54.74 16.45 -32.35
N SER A 7 54.13 16.34 -31.17
CA SER A 7 52.70 16.11 -30.95
C SER A 7 51.80 17.11 -31.70
N PRO A 8 50.73 16.67 -32.36
CA PRO A 8 49.63 17.55 -32.70
C PRO A 8 48.50 17.44 -31.67
N SER A 9 48.07 18.62 -31.24
CA SER A 9 46.80 18.88 -30.56
C SER A 9 45.63 18.17 -31.23
N ALA A 10 44.84 17.43 -30.45
CA ALA A 10 43.57 16.89 -30.90
C ALA A 10 42.59 18.05 -31.15
N THR A 11 42.44 18.40 -32.42
CA THR A 11 41.34 19.20 -32.92
C THR A 11 40.04 18.45 -32.68
N SER A 12 39.13 19.11 -31.95
CA SER A 12 37.73 18.78 -31.78
C SER A 12 37.05 18.55 -33.13
N GLY A 13 36.83 17.28 -33.48
CA GLY A 13 35.96 16.86 -34.57
C GLY A 13 34.54 16.69 -34.04
N SER A 14 33.66 17.56 -34.50
CA SER A 14 32.22 17.58 -34.28
C SER A 14 31.52 16.37 -34.90
N CYS A 15 30.48 15.91 -34.20
CA CYS A 15 29.14 15.55 -34.70
C CYS A 15 28.58 14.44 -33.81
N ALA A 16 28.23 14.80 -32.56
CA ALA A 16 27.16 14.09 -31.90
C ALA A 16 25.89 14.52 -32.64
N GLU A 17 25.40 13.67 -33.53
CA GLU A 17 24.03 13.82 -34.06
C GLU A 17 23.11 13.98 -32.84
N SER A 18 22.47 15.14 -32.73
CA SER A 18 21.50 15.41 -31.69
C SER A 18 20.35 14.44 -31.88
N VAL A 19 20.33 13.34 -31.12
CA VAL A 19 19.16 12.47 -31.07
C VAL A 19 18.00 13.35 -30.60
N THR A 20 17.05 13.61 -31.50
CA THR A 20 15.87 14.41 -31.20
C THR A 20 15.01 13.65 -30.19
N MET A 21 15.02 14.12 -28.95
CA MET A 21 14.22 13.54 -27.87
C MET A 21 12.80 14.12 -27.92
N PRO A 22 11.77 13.34 -27.58
CA PRO A 22 10.41 13.83 -27.44
C PRO A 22 10.36 14.88 -26.34
N GLN A 23 9.88 16.06 -26.73
CA GLN A 23 9.67 17.18 -25.83
C GLN A 23 8.23 17.13 -25.33
N MET A 24 8.06 17.04 -24.02
CA MET A 24 6.78 16.74 -23.39
C MET A 24 6.37 17.85 -22.41
N GLY A 25 5.10 18.24 -22.48
CA GLY A 25 4.43 19.11 -21.52
C GLY A 25 3.52 18.31 -20.58
N ILE A 26 3.28 18.83 -19.37
CA ILE A 26 2.36 18.23 -18.39
C ILE A 26 1.28 19.24 -18.03
N ASN A 27 0.01 18.89 -18.24
CA ASN A 27 -1.13 19.66 -17.76
C ASN A 27 -1.70 19.04 -16.48
N GLY A 28 -1.73 19.82 -15.39
CA GLY A 28 -2.11 19.38 -14.05
C GLY A 28 -0.93 18.79 -13.27
N PHE A 29 -0.47 19.48 -12.22
CA PHE A 29 0.68 19.11 -11.40
C PHE A 29 0.27 18.37 -10.12
N GLY A 30 -0.71 17.47 -10.26
CA GLY A 30 -1.21 16.57 -9.21
C GLY A 30 -0.31 15.35 -8.99
N ARG A 31 -0.87 14.27 -8.42
CA ARG A 31 -0.13 13.00 -8.19
C ARG A 31 0.53 12.49 -9.48
N ILE A 32 -0.28 12.26 -10.52
CA ILE A 32 0.22 11.73 -11.80
C ILE A 32 1.15 12.73 -12.49
N GLY A 33 0.81 14.02 -12.57
CA GLY A 33 1.68 15.01 -13.21
C GLY A 33 3.08 15.12 -12.58
N ARG A 34 3.17 15.16 -11.24
CA ARG A 34 4.48 15.20 -10.55
C ARG A 34 5.27 13.91 -10.75
N LEU A 35 4.61 12.76 -10.70
CA LEU A 35 5.29 11.47 -10.84
C LEU A 35 5.68 11.17 -12.28
N THR A 36 4.92 11.62 -13.28
CA THR A 36 5.34 11.63 -14.68
C THR A 36 6.58 12.49 -14.87
N LEU A 37 6.66 13.66 -14.23
CA LEU A 37 7.89 14.46 -14.24
C LEU A 37 9.05 13.70 -13.61
N ARG A 38 8.87 13.11 -12.42
CA ARG A 38 9.91 12.32 -11.75
C ARG A 38 10.38 11.14 -12.61
N ALA A 39 9.47 10.37 -13.19
CA ALA A 39 9.79 9.25 -14.08
C ALA A 39 10.55 9.72 -15.33
N ALA A 40 10.13 10.84 -15.93
CA ALA A 40 10.83 11.43 -17.07
C ALA A 40 12.25 11.94 -16.72
N MET A 41 12.49 12.43 -15.50
CA MET A 41 13.85 12.82 -15.06
C MET A 41 14.80 11.62 -14.93
N GLU A 42 14.26 10.42 -14.77
CA GLU A 42 15.03 9.18 -14.67
C GLU A 42 15.13 8.45 -16.02
N ASN A 43 14.49 8.97 -17.07
CA ASN A 43 14.48 8.40 -18.41
C ASN A 43 15.15 9.35 -19.42
N PRO A 44 16.34 9.03 -19.95
CA PRO A 44 17.07 9.90 -20.86
C PRO A 44 16.45 10.01 -22.26
N CYS A 45 15.38 9.26 -22.55
CA CYS A 45 14.72 9.24 -23.85
C CYS A 45 13.53 10.22 -23.93
N VAL A 46 13.31 11.08 -22.95
CA VAL A 46 12.26 12.11 -22.95
C VAL A 46 12.74 13.37 -22.23
N THR A 47 12.20 14.52 -22.59
CA THR A 47 12.46 15.77 -21.87
C THR A 47 11.16 16.47 -21.51
N ILE A 48 10.97 16.78 -20.23
CA ILE A 48 9.85 17.64 -19.80
C ILE A 48 10.27 19.10 -20.00
N VAL A 49 9.58 19.81 -20.88
CA VAL A 49 9.89 21.21 -21.20
C VAL A 49 8.96 22.20 -20.50
N ALA A 50 7.74 21.76 -20.14
CA ALA A 50 6.79 22.63 -19.47
C ALA A 50 5.78 21.90 -18.59
N VAL A 51 5.27 22.62 -17.60
CA VAL A 51 4.18 22.21 -16.71
C VAL A 51 3.15 23.34 -16.63
N ASN A 52 1.87 23.00 -16.67
CA ASN A 52 0.78 23.94 -16.42
C ASN A 52 -0.05 23.51 -15.22
N ASP A 53 -0.23 24.39 -14.23
CA ASP A 53 -1.25 24.22 -13.19
C ASP A 53 -1.72 25.60 -12.66
N PRO A 54 -2.98 25.99 -12.86
CA PRO A 54 -3.49 27.29 -12.42
C PRO A 54 -3.79 27.37 -10.91
N PHE A 55 -3.61 26.28 -10.15
CA PHE A 55 -3.97 26.21 -8.72
C PHE A 55 -2.77 26.10 -7.79
N VAL A 56 -1.54 26.10 -8.33
CA VAL A 56 -0.30 25.92 -7.57
C VAL A 56 0.72 26.95 -8.08
N ASP A 57 1.29 27.76 -7.19
CA ASP A 57 2.37 28.69 -7.54
C ASP A 57 3.74 27.97 -7.63
N LEU A 58 4.74 28.62 -8.22
CA LEU A 58 6.07 28.05 -8.44
C LEU A 58 6.76 27.53 -7.16
N ASP A 59 6.68 28.26 -6.05
CA ASP A 59 7.32 27.84 -4.80
C ASP A 59 6.63 26.60 -4.23
N TYR A 60 5.31 26.53 -4.37
CA TYR A 60 4.53 25.39 -3.94
C TYR A 60 4.74 24.18 -4.87
N MET A 61 4.90 24.39 -6.19
CA MET A 61 5.31 23.33 -7.12
C MET A 61 6.67 22.75 -6.73
N ARG A 62 7.67 23.60 -6.44
CA ARG A 62 8.97 23.16 -5.93
C ARG A 62 8.82 22.33 -4.66
N TYR A 63 8.02 22.79 -3.71
CA TYR A 63 7.76 22.07 -2.46
C TYR A 63 7.12 20.70 -2.71
N LEU A 64 6.04 20.64 -3.49
CA LEU A 64 5.31 19.40 -3.79
C LEU A 64 6.12 18.40 -4.62
N LEU A 65 7.06 18.88 -5.44
CA LEU A 65 8.00 18.00 -6.14
C LEU A 65 9.09 17.50 -5.19
N THR A 66 9.60 18.36 -4.30
CA THR A 66 10.67 18.01 -3.34
C THR A 66 10.21 16.96 -2.33
N TYR A 67 8.98 17.09 -1.81
CA TYR A 67 8.46 16.26 -0.72
C TYR A 67 7.26 15.44 -1.17
N ASP A 68 7.35 14.10 -1.08
CA ASP A 68 6.24 13.18 -1.32
C ASP A 68 6.11 12.20 -0.16
N SER A 69 4.89 12.03 0.36
CA SER A 69 4.63 11.15 1.50
C SER A 69 4.70 9.66 1.17
N VAL A 70 4.61 9.29 -0.11
CA VAL A 70 4.65 7.90 -0.58
C VAL A 70 6.01 7.62 -1.22
N HIS A 71 6.38 8.40 -2.23
CA HIS A 71 7.62 8.18 -3.01
C HIS A 71 8.82 8.96 -2.45
N ASN A 72 8.76 9.31 -1.17
CA ASN A 72 9.82 10.01 -0.44
C ASN A 72 10.25 11.35 -1.09
N ARG A 73 11.35 11.91 -0.55
CA ARG A 73 11.99 13.09 -1.12
C ARG A 73 12.46 12.81 -2.55
N PHE A 74 12.34 13.81 -3.41
CA PHE A 74 12.91 13.73 -4.76
C PHE A 74 14.42 13.52 -4.68
N ASN A 75 14.93 12.54 -5.43
CA ASN A 75 16.36 12.23 -5.49
C ASN A 75 17.07 13.15 -6.50
N GLY A 76 17.26 14.41 -6.11
CA GLY A 76 17.88 15.42 -6.96
C GLY A 76 17.72 16.82 -6.39
N VAL A 77 18.08 17.82 -7.20
CA VAL A 77 17.96 19.23 -6.83
C VAL A 77 16.75 19.84 -7.53
N VAL A 78 15.86 20.44 -6.74
CA VAL A 78 14.72 21.20 -7.24
C VAL A 78 14.85 22.63 -6.76
N SER A 79 14.89 23.59 -7.68
CA SER A 79 14.86 25.01 -7.37
C SER A 79 13.88 25.75 -8.28
N ALA A 80 13.62 27.01 -7.94
CA ALA A 80 12.71 27.88 -8.67
C ALA A 80 13.52 29.04 -9.24
N LYS A 81 13.26 29.39 -10.51
CA LYS A 81 13.88 30.53 -11.20
C LYS A 81 12.78 31.39 -11.82
N LYS A 82 12.88 32.71 -11.66
CA LYS A 82 12.09 33.68 -12.42
C LYS A 82 13.02 34.56 -13.25
N GLU A 83 12.76 34.69 -14.53
CA GLU A 83 13.59 35.44 -15.47
C GLU A 83 12.71 36.07 -16.54
N ASN A 84 12.87 37.36 -16.83
CA ASN A 84 12.09 38.09 -17.85
C ASN A 84 10.55 37.96 -17.73
N GLY A 85 10.04 37.84 -16.50
CA GLY A 85 8.60 37.63 -16.25
C GLY A 85 8.13 36.18 -16.46
N GLU A 86 9.06 35.27 -16.74
CA GLU A 86 8.82 33.85 -16.92
C GLU A 86 9.22 33.06 -15.68
N GLU A 87 8.47 32.00 -15.39
CA GLU A 87 8.68 31.11 -14.27
C GLU A 87 9.19 29.76 -14.75
N TYR A 88 10.21 29.23 -14.05
CA TYR A 88 10.83 27.95 -14.33
C TYR A 88 11.03 27.15 -13.05
N LEU A 89 10.64 25.88 -13.10
CA LEU A 89 11.07 24.89 -12.15
C LEU A 89 12.37 24.28 -12.65
N VAL A 90 13.45 24.39 -11.88
CA VAL A 90 14.76 23.88 -12.25
C VAL A 90 14.99 22.54 -11.57
N VAL A 91 15.00 21.46 -12.34
CA VAL A 91 15.11 20.08 -11.83
C VAL A 91 16.39 19.47 -12.36
N ASN A 92 17.34 19.16 -11.47
CA ASN A 92 18.67 18.67 -11.85
C ASN A 92 19.39 19.54 -12.91
N GLY A 93 19.16 20.85 -12.87
CA GLY A 93 19.71 21.82 -13.83
C GLY A 93 18.87 22.02 -15.09
N LEU A 94 17.90 21.14 -15.39
CA LEU A 94 16.95 21.32 -16.49
C LEU A 94 15.91 22.39 -16.11
N GLN A 95 15.72 23.38 -16.98
CA GLN A 95 14.70 24.41 -16.79
C GLN A 95 13.37 23.96 -17.41
N VAL A 96 12.34 23.79 -16.59
CA VAL A 96 10.98 23.42 -16.99
C VAL A 96 10.10 24.66 -16.89
N ARG A 97 9.55 25.14 -18.01
CA ARG A 97 8.70 26.34 -18.05
C ARG A 97 7.38 26.10 -17.32
N ILE A 98 6.97 27.05 -16.48
CA ILE A 98 5.70 26.97 -15.73
C ILE A 98 4.64 27.91 -16.32
N PHE A 99 3.44 27.37 -16.53
CA PHE A 99 2.24 28.10 -16.92
C PHE A 99 1.13 27.95 -15.87
N HIS A 100 0.18 28.89 -15.86
CA HIS A 100 -0.94 28.94 -14.91
C HIS A 100 -2.29 29.18 -15.62
N GLU A 101 -2.47 28.59 -16.79
CA GLU A 101 -3.68 28.75 -17.58
C GLU A 101 -4.75 27.72 -17.20
N LYS A 102 -5.99 28.19 -17.07
CA LYS A 102 -7.15 27.33 -16.82
C LYS A 102 -7.69 26.67 -18.07
N ASP A 103 -7.55 27.35 -19.21
CA ASP A 103 -8.03 26.87 -20.50
C ASP A 103 -6.86 26.25 -21.28
N PRO A 104 -6.93 24.95 -21.60
CA PRO A 104 -5.93 24.26 -22.43
C PRO A 104 -5.53 24.96 -23.72
N ALA A 105 -6.43 25.75 -24.31
CA ALA A 105 -6.19 26.44 -25.59
C ALA A 105 -5.21 27.63 -25.48
N TYR A 106 -5.05 28.22 -24.30
CA TYR A 106 -4.18 29.37 -24.08
C TYR A 106 -2.80 28.99 -23.55
N ILE A 107 -2.55 27.71 -23.23
CA ILE A 107 -1.22 27.26 -22.82
C ILE A 107 -0.31 27.26 -24.05
N PRO A 108 0.77 28.06 -24.08
CA PRO A 108 1.59 28.22 -25.28
C PRO A 108 2.62 27.08 -25.43
N TRP A 109 2.16 25.85 -25.56
CA TRP A 109 3.01 24.66 -25.74
C TRP A 109 4.02 24.79 -26.88
N GLY A 110 3.62 25.38 -27.99
CA GLY A 110 4.47 25.58 -29.16
C GLY A 110 5.66 26.50 -28.89
N SER A 111 5.56 27.47 -27.96
CA SER A 111 6.66 28.39 -27.67
C SER A 111 7.84 27.73 -26.95
N VAL A 112 7.58 26.58 -26.31
CA VAL A 112 8.57 25.78 -25.56
C VAL A 112 8.88 24.45 -26.27
N GLY A 113 8.32 24.23 -27.46
CA GLY A 113 8.54 23.01 -28.24
C GLY A 113 7.89 21.76 -27.65
N ALA A 114 6.85 21.87 -26.81
CA ALA A 114 6.17 20.72 -26.22
C ALA A 114 5.28 20.01 -27.27
N ASP A 115 5.84 19.03 -27.97
CA ASP A 115 5.15 18.27 -29.01
C ASP A 115 4.10 17.29 -28.44
N TYR A 116 4.39 16.69 -27.28
CA TYR A 116 3.50 15.73 -26.59
C TYR A 116 3.01 16.35 -25.28
N VAL A 117 1.72 16.22 -24.97
CA VAL A 117 1.17 16.72 -23.69
C VAL A 117 0.54 15.57 -22.91
N CYS A 118 0.97 15.39 -21.66
CA CYS A 118 0.25 14.57 -20.67
C CYS A 118 -0.88 15.41 -20.06
N GLU A 119 -2.12 15.04 -20.40
CA GLU A 119 -3.32 15.61 -19.79
C GLU A 119 -3.66 14.84 -18.51
N SER A 120 -3.25 15.40 -17.37
CA SER A 120 -3.36 14.80 -16.04
C SER A 120 -4.19 15.61 -15.03
N THR A 121 -5.03 16.53 -15.51
CA THR A 121 -5.97 17.29 -14.65
C THR A 121 -7.16 16.44 -14.20
N GLY A 122 -7.49 15.39 -14.94
CA GLY A 122 -8.70 14.59 -14.74
C GLY A 122 -10.00 15.28 -15.17
N VAL A 123 -9.92 16.48 -15.76
CA VAL A 123 -11.07 17.24 -16.24
C VAL A 123 -11.28 17.04 -17.74
N PHE A 124 -10.24 17.16 -18.54
CA PHE A 124 -10.30 17.13 -20.01
C PHE A 124 -10.19 15.71 -20.59
N CYS A 125 -10.96 14.76 -20.04
CA CYS A 125 -10.90 13.32 -20.40
C CYS A 125 -11.77 12.91 -21.61
N ASP A 126 -11.80 13.68 -22.68
CA ASP A 126 -12.40 13.30 -23.97
C ASP A 126 -11.71 14.04 -25.12
N LYS A 127 -11.91 13.56 -26.34
CA LYS A 127 -11.20 14.05 -27.52
C LYS A 127 -11.42 15.53 -27.75
N GLU A 128 -12.67 15.99 -27.67
CA GLU A 128 -13.03 17.40 -27.91
C GLU A 128 -12.29 18.32 -26.95
N ARG A 129 -12.38 18.05 -25.65
CA ARG A 129 -11.80 18.90 -24.61
C ARG A 129 -10.27 18.82 -24.57
N ALA A 130 -9.70 17.63 -24.74
CA ALA A 130 -8.24 17.45 -24.81
C ALA A 130 -7.62 18.07 -26.08
N SER A 131 -8.34 18.06 -27.21
CA SER A 131 -7.87 18.67 -28.47
C SER A 131 -7.64 20.17 -28.36
N ARG A 132 -8.17 20.85 -27.33
CA ARG A 132 -7.89 22.27 -27.08
C ARG A 132 -6.39 22.52 -26.91
N HIS A 133 -5.61 21.58 -26.36
CA HIS A 133 -4.15 21.73 -26.27
C HIS A 133 -3.46 21.86 -27.63
N LEU A 134 -4.04 21.33 -28.71
CA LEU A 134 -3.48 21.45 -30.06
C LEU A 134 -3.48 22.91 -30.53
N GLN A 135 -4.41 23.74 -30.04
CA GLN A 135 -4.45 25.19 -30.31
C GLN A 135 -3.28 25.93 -29.64
N GLY A 136 -2.78 25.39 -28.53
CA GLY A 136 -1.58 25.85 -27.85
C GLY A 136 -0.27 25.49 -28.57
N GLY A 137 -0.33 24.70 -29.65
CA GLY A 137 0.81 24.37 -30.50
C GLY A 137 1.48 23.02 -30.23
N CYS A 138 0.93 22.18 -29.34
CA CYS A 138 1.39 20.78 -29.25
C CYS A 138 0.86 19.94 -30.43
N LYS A 139 1.51 18.81 -30.71
CA LYS A 139 1.14 17.90 -31.80
C LYS A 139 0.23 16.76 -31.33
N LYS A 140 0.46 16.28 -30.10
CA LYS A 140 -0.15 15.07 -29.55
C LYS A 140 -0.56 15.25 -28.10
N VAL A 141 -1.66 14.62 -27.71
CA VAL A 141 -2.17 14.63 -26.33
C VAL A 141 -2.40 13.21 -25.84
N ILE A 142 -1.88 12.92 -24.65
CA ILE A 142 -2.04 11.64 -23.94
C ILE A 142 -2.87 11.89 -22.68
N ILE A 143 -4.11 11.42 -22.67
CA ILE A 143 -5.01 11.50 -21.52
C ILE A 143 -4.60 10.46 -20.48
N SER A 144 -4.32 10.90 -19.25
CA SER A 144 -3.90 10.04 -18.13
C SER A 144 -5.08 9.41 -17.37
N ALA A 145 -6.16 9.08 -18.08
CA ALA A 145 -7.39 8.52 -17.52
C ALA A 145 -8.22 7.78 -18.57
N PHE A 146 -9.25 7.06 -18.12
CA PHE A 146 -10.28 6.50 -19.00
C PHE A 146 -11.04 7.63 -19.72
N PRO A 147 -11.08 7.65 -21.07
CA PRO A 147 -11.78 8.67 -21.81
C PRO A 147 -13.29 8.44 -21.77
N LYS A 148 -14.06 9.53 -21.76
CA LYS A 148 -15.54 9.47 -21.71
C LYS A 148 -16.18 9.10 -23.06
N ASP A 149 -15.40 9.09 -24.13
CA ASP A 149 -15.83 8.88 -25.51
C ASP A 149 -15.10 7.69 -26.17
N SER A 150 -14.99 7.72 -27.50
CA SER A 150 -14.30 6.72 -28.32
C SER A 150 -12.81 7.01 -28.54
N THR A 151 -12.19 7.93 -27.78
CA THR A 151 -10.75 8.21 -27.89
C THR A 151 -9.94 6.90 -27.84
N PRO A 152 -9.02 6.67 -28.80
CA PRO A 152 -8.17 5.49 -28.83
C PRO A 152 -7.41 5.30 -27.52
N MET A 153 -7.39 4.08 -27.02
CA MET A 153 -6.78 3.74 -25.74
C MET A 153 -5.68 2.72 -25.95
N PHE A 154 -4.53 2.98 -25.33
CA PHE A 154 -3.36 2.14 -25.42
C PHE A 154 -2.89 1.71 -24.03
N VAL A 155 -2.48 0.45 -23.95
CA VAL A 155 -1.71 -0.12 -22.85
C VAL A 155 -0.39 -0.63 -23.46
N VAL A 156 0.71 -0.09 -22.95
CA VAL A 156 2.08 -0.47 -23.35
C VAL A 156 2.29 -1.95 -23.05
N GLY A 157 2.93 -2.67 -23.97
CA GLY A 157 3.07 -4.14 -23.93
C GLY A 157 1.83 -4.94 -24.36
N VAL A 158 0.69 -4.29 -24.63
CA VAL A 158 -0.56 -4.98 -25.01
C VAL A 158 -1.05 -4.59 -26.41
N ASN A 159 -1.34 -3.31 -26.64
CA ASN A 159 -1.90 -2.84 -27.92
C ASN A 159 -1.32 -1.51 -28.40
N HIS A 160 -0.33 -0.94 -27.71
CA HIS A 160 0.38 0.28 -28.11
C HIS A 160 0.88 0.26 -29.56
N GLU A 161 1.24 -0.91 -30.10
CA GLU A 161 1.64 -1.09 -31.50
C GLU A 161 0.58 -0.71 -32.53
N LYS A 162 -0.69 -0.60 -32.12
CA LYS A 162 -1.80 -0.16 -32.98
C LYS A 162 -1.89 1.36 -33.13
N TYR A 163 -1.05 2.12 -32.44
CA TYR A 163 -0.96 3.56 -32.60
C TYR A 163 -0.53 3.92 -34.03
N THR A 164 -1.14 4.96 -34.59
CA THR A 164 -0.78 5.50 -35.91
C THR A 164 -0.60 7.02 -35.83
N PRO A 165 0.29 7.62 -36.66
CA PRO A 165 0.59 9.06 -36.61
C PRO A 165 -0.58 10.01 -36.85
N ASP A 166 -1.72 9.57 -37.39
CA ASP A 166 -2.93 10.39 -37.53
C ASP A 166 -3.69 10.57 -36.20
N MET A 167 -3.41 9.74 -35.18
CA MET A 167 -4.05 9.84 -33.87
C MET A 167 -3.44 11.01 -33.07
N GLN A 168 -4.15 12.13 -33.00
CA GLN A 168 -3.68 13.32 -32.27
C GLN A 168 -3.97 13.27 -30.76
N VAL A 169 -5.07 12.62 -30.37
CA VAL A 169 -5.46 12.48 -28.96
C VAL A 169 -5.67 11.01 -28.67
N VAL A 170 -4.99 10.52 -27.64
CA VAL A 170 -5.03 9.13 -27.19
C VAL A 170 -5.17 9.08 -25.66
N SER A 171 -5.47 7.91 -25.12
CA SER A 171 -5.53 7.66 -23.67
C SER A 171 -4.58 6.53 -23.30
N ASN A 172 -3.88 6.70 -22.17
CA ASN A 172 -3.07 5.62 -21.57
C ASN A 172 -3.90 4.70 -20.66
N ALA A 173 -5.22 4.61 -20.87
CA ALA A 173 -6.15 3.87 -20.04
C ALA A 173 -6.14 4.31 -18.56
N THR A 174 -6.37 3.38 -17.62
CA THR A 174 -6.23 3.58 -16.16
C THR A 174 -5.09 2.72 -15.63
N SER A 175 -4.59 3.03 -14.43
CA SER A 175 -3.58 2.21 -13.73
C SER A 175 -4.01 0.75 -13.60
N ALA A 176 -5.23 0.50 -13.13
CA ALA A 176 -5.76 -0.85 -12.99
C ALA A 176 -5.98 -1.57 -14.35
N ALA A 177 -6.27 -0.84 -15.44
CA ALA A 177 -6.30 -1.44 -16.77
C ALA A 177 -4.89 -1.80 -17.28
N ASN A 178 -3.88 -0.98 -16.96
CA ASN A 178 -2.47 -1.30 -17.24
C ASN A 178 -1.98 -2.50 -16.42
N CYS A 179 -2.53 -2.76 -15.23
CA CYS A 179 -2.26 -3.98 -14.48
C CYS A 179 -2.97 -5.22 -15.05
N LEU A 180 -4.28 -5.12 -15.31
CA LEU A 180 -5.08 -6.26 -15.74
C LEU A 180 -4.81 -6.69 -17.18
N ALA A 181 -4.60 -5.76 -18.11
CA ALA A 181 -4.53 -6.10 -19.53
C ALA A 181 -3.33 -6.99 -19.90
N PRO A 182 -2.09 -6.76 -19.41
CA PRO A 182 -0.97 -7.68 -19.63
C PRO A 182 -1.28 -9.10 -19.13
N LEU A 183 -1.78 -9.23 -17.90
CA LEU A 183 -2.18 -10.52 -17.33
C LEU A 183 -3.25 -11.20 -18.18
N ALA A 184 -4.35 -10.51 -18.46
CA ALA A 184 -5.45 -11.05 -19.25
C ALA A 184 -5.04 -11.44 -20.67
N LYS A 185 -4.11 -10.70 -21.30
CA LYS A 185 -3.55 -11.04 -22.60
C LYS A 185 -2.78 -12.36 -22.56
N VAL A 186 -1.87 -12.54 -21.60
CA VAL A 186 -1.10 -13.79 -21.48
C VAL A 186 -2.04 -14.98 -21.28
N ILE A 187 -3.00 -14.86 -20.37
CA ILE A 187 -3.94 -15.94 -20.07
C ILE A 187 -4.82 -16.25 -21.28
N ASN A 188 -5.37 -15.22 -21.94
CA ASN A 188 -6.22 -15.41 -23.11
C ASN A 188 -5.47 -16.04 -24.29
N ASP A 189 -4.25 -15.57 -24.59
CA ASP A 189 -3.50 -16.04 -25.76
C ASP A 189 -3.07 -17.51 -25.61
N ASN A 190 -2.82 -17.98 -24.38
CA ASN A 190 -2.38 -19.36 -24.13
C ASN A 190 -3.57 -20.32 -23.88
N PHE A 191 -4.50 -19.92 -23.01
CA PHE A 191 -5.54 -20.80 -22.47
C PHE A 191 -6.97 -20.42 -22.91
N GLY A 192 -7.17 -19.20 -23.39
CA GLY A 192 -8.48 -18.64 -23.69
C GLY A 192 -9.25 -18.29 -22.42
N ILE A 193 -9.83 -17.09 -22.37
CA ILE A 193 -10.75 -16.71 -21.29
C ILE A 193 -12.18 -16.85 -21.81
N ALA A 194 -12.96 -17.70 -21.17
CA ALA A 194 -14.38 -17.87 -21.46
C ALA A 194 -15.17 -16.69 -20.87
N GLU A 195 -14.98 -16.44 -19.58
CA GLU A 195 -15.56 -15.34 -18.82
C GLU A 195 -14.71 -15.03 -17.59
N GLY A 196 -14.77 -13.79 -17.10
CA GLY A 196 -14.00 -13.36 -15.94
C GLY A 196 -14.66 -12.25 -15.14
N LEU A 197 -14.47 -12.31 -13.83
CA LEU A 197 -14.78 -11.23 -12.90
C LEU A 197 -13.50 -10.76 -12.23
N MET A 198 -13.34 -9.45 -12.16
CA MET A 198 -12.20 -8.85 -11.49
C MET A 198 -12.63 -7.97 -10.32
N THR A 199 -11.83 -7.99 -9.27
CA THR A 199 -11.91 -7.05 -8.16
C THR A 199 -10.55 -6.38 -8.05
N THR A 200 -10.52 -5.05 -7.91
CA THR A 200 -9.31 -4.38 -7.43
C THR A 200 -9.49 -3.91 -6.00
N VAL A 201 -8.58 -4.32 -5.13
CA VAL A 201 -8.43 -3.68 -3.81
C VAL A 201 -7.48 -2.52 -4.05
N HIS A 202 -8.03 -1.32 -4.02
CA HIS A 202 -7.41 -0.12 -4.57
C HIS A 202 -7.05 0.86 -3.46
N ALA A 203 -5.86 1.44 -3.53
CA ALA A 203 -5.44 2.52 -2.66
C ALA A 203 -6.37 3.74 -2.74
N MET A 204 -6.31 4.58 -1.71
CA MET A 204 -7.01 5.86 -1.68
C MET A 204 -6.57 6.76 -2.84
N THR A 205 -7.48 7.60 -3.33
CA THR A 205 -7.18 8.57 -4.40
C THR A 205 -7.63 9.97 -4.02
N ALA A 206 -7.07 10.98 -4.69
CA ALA A 206 -7.38 12.39 -4.43
C ALA A 206 -8.86 12.78 -4.64
N THR A 207 -9.68 11.91 -5.24
CA THR A 207 -11.13 12.14 -5.38
C THR A 207 -11.94 11.79 -4.14
N GLN A 208 -11.35 11.10 -3.16
CA GLN A 208 -12.01 10.76 -1.89
C GLN A 208 -11.81 11.85 -0.85
N LEU A 209 -12.64 11.82 0.19
CA LEU A 209 -12.65 12.82 1.25
C LEU A 209 -12.00 12.31 2.54
N THR A 210 -11.34 13.21 3.26
CA THR A 210 -10.73 12.92 4.57
C THR A 210 -11.75 12.61 5.64
N VAL A 211 -12.94 13.22 5.55
CA VAL A 211 -14.10 13.00 6.42
C VAL A 211 -15.37 12.89 5.58
N ASP A 212 -16.46 12.43 6.17
CA ASP A 212 -17.75 12.30 5.48
C ASP A 212 -18.22 13.65 4.90
N GLY A 213 -18.52 13.68 3.60
CA GLY A 213 -18.93 14.89 2.92
C GLY A 213 -19.52 14.63 1.51
N PRO A 214 -20.03 15.68 0.86
CA PRO A 214 -20.62 15.57 -0.47
C PRO A 214 -19.55 15.27 -1.51
N CYS A 215 -19.66 14.12 -2.19
CA CYS A 215 -18.80 13.79 -3.32
C CYS A 215 -18.97 14.80 -4.47
N ARG A 216 -17.87 15.06 -5.21
CA ARG A 216 -17.89 15.99 -6.35
C ARG A 216 -18.92 15.54 -7.39
N GLY A 217 -19.85 16.44 -7.73
CA GLY A 217 -20.91 16.19 -8.71
C GLY A 217 -22.03 15.25 -8.25
N GLY A 218 -22.03 14.80 -6.99
CA GLY A 218 -23.16 14.07 -6.39
C GLY A 218 -23.40 12.65 -6.90
N LYS A 219 -22.42 12.03 -7.57
CA LYS A 219 -22.60 10.72 -8.26
C LYS A 219 -22.00 9.51 -7.53
N ASP A 220 -20.89 9.68 -6.80
CA ASP A 220 -20.21 8.60 -6.07
C ASP A 220 -20.33 8.82 -4.56
N TRP A 221 -21.50 8.52 -4.00
CA TRP A 221 -21.79 8.78 -2.58
C TRP A 221 -20.84 8.03 -1.65
N ARG A 222 -20.43 6.82 -2.02
CA ARG A 222 -19.47 6.02 -1.25
C ARG A 222 -18.08 6.65 -1.27
N GLY A 223 -17.68 7.26 -2.39
CA GLY A 223 -16.45 8.05 -2.49
C GLY A 223 -16.43 9.32 -1.61
N GLY A 224 -17.59 9.81 -1.16
CA GLY A 224 -17.70 10.93 -0.21
C GLY A 224 -17.52 10.55 1.25
N ARG A 225 -17.40 9.26 1.58
CA ARG A 225 -17.18 8.80 2.96
C ARG A 225 -15.70 8.86 3.35
N CYS A 226 -15.41 8.98 4.64
CA CYS A 226 -14.07 9.04 5.23
C CYS A 226 -13.14 7.94 4.67
N ALA A 227 -12.16 8.34 3.85
CA ALA A 227 -11.32 7.42 3.09
C ALA A 227 -10.44 6.53 3.99
N SER A 228 -9.89 7.08 5.07
CA SER A 228 -8.93 6.40 5.93
C SER A 228 -9.54 5.40 6.91
N GLN A 229 -10.87 5.26 6.94
CA GLN A 229 -11.59 4.40 7.90
C GLN A 229 -12.56 3.42 7.24
N ASN A 230 -12.71 3.45 5.92
CA ASN A 230 -13.69 2.62 5.22
C ASN A 230 -13.04 1.72 4.17
N ILE A 231 -13.64 0.54 4.00
CA ILE A 231 -13.53 -0.25 2.77
C ILE A 231 -14.72 0.15 1.91
N SER A 232 -14.46 0.92 0.85
CA SER A 232 -15.52 1.56 0.05
C SER A 232 -15.68 0.89 -1.30
N PRO A 233 -16.78 0.15 -1.55
CA PRO A 233 -17.01 -0.44 -2.86
C PRO A 233 -17.27 0.64 -3.91
N SER A 234 -16.76 0.44 -5.11
CA SER A 234 -16.82 1.39 -6.22
C SER A 234 -17.00 0.67 -7.56
N SER A 235 -17.74 1.31 -8.47
CA SER A 235 -17.83 0.88 -9.86
C SER A 235 -16.54 1.26 -10.60
N THR A 236 -16.17 0.44 -11.59
CA THR A 236 -14.93 0.65 -12.34
C THR A 236 -15.12 0.44 -13.83
N GLY A 237 -14.37 1.21 -14.63
CA GLY A 237 -14.33 1.10 -16.09
C GLY A 237 -13.33 0.05 -16.60
N ILE A 238 -12.59 -0.63 -15.72
CA ILE A 238 -11.47 -1.54 -16.08
C ILE A 238 -11.90 -2.57 -17.12
N ALA A 239 -13.01 -3.28 -16.90
CA ALA A 239 -13.44 -4.33 -17.81
C ALA A 239 -13.80 -3.80 -19.21
N LYS A 240 -14.40 -2.61 -19.29
CA LYS A 240 -14.65 -1.92 -20.56
C LYS A 240 -13.34 -1.51 -21.24
N ALA A 241 -12.34 -1.08 -20.46
CA ALA A 241 -11.01 -0.77 -20.96
C ALA A 241 -10.35 -2.01 -21.57
N VAL A 242 -10.35 -3.14 -20.84
CA VAL A 242 -9.75 -4.39 -21.34
C VAL A 242 -10.45 -4.89 -22.61
N GLY A 243 -11.78 -4.83 -22.69
CA GLY A 243 -12.50 -5.18 -23.92
C GLY A 243 -12.16 -4.29 -25.12
N LYS A 244 -11.75 -3.03 -24.88
CA LYS A 244 -11.26 -2.13 -25.95
C LYS A 244 -9.83 -2.46 -26.37
N VAL A 245 -8.93 -2.70 -25.42
CA VAL A 245 -7.50 -2.95 -25.72
C VAL A 245 -7.25 -4.38 -26.22
N ILE A 246 -8.05 -5.35 -25.76
CA ILE A 246 -8.05 -6.75 -26.18
C ILE A 246 -9.46 -7.10 -26.68
N PRO A 247 -9.77 -6.83 -27.97
CA PRO A 247 -11.13 -7.03 -28.52
C PRO A 247 -11.72 -8.43 -28.33
N ALA A 248 -10.87 -9.47 -28.30
CA ALA A 248 -11.29 -10.85 -28.03
C ALA A 248 -11.92 -11.06 -26.63
N LEU A 249 -11.69 -10.14 -25.70
CA LEU A 249 -12.24 -10.14 -24.34
C LEU A 249 -13.45 -9.19 -24.19
N SER A 250 -13.89 -8.54 -25.27
CA SER A 250 -15.06 -7.68 -25.24
C SER A 250 -16.31 -8.48 -24.81
N GLY A 251 -17.00 -8.00 -23.77
CA GLY A 251 -18.17 -8.67 -23.19
C GLY A 251 -17.86 -9.90 -22.34
N LYS A 252 -16.60 -10.34 -22.24
CA LYS A 252 -16.21 -11.51 -21.45
C LYS A 252 -15.78 -11.19 -20.02
N MET A 253 -15.49 -9.93 -19.72
CA MET A 253 -15.05 -9.52 -18.39
C MET A 253 -15.92 -8.43 -17.80
N HIS A 254 -16.08 -8.48 -16.47
CA HIS A 254 -16.64 -7.40 -15.68
C HIS A 254 -15.93 -7.27 -14.33
N GLY A 255 -16.23 -6.24 -13.53
CA GLY A 255 -15.58 -6.12 -12.24
C GLY A 255 -15.99 -4.92 -11.41
N MET A 256 -15.40 -4.85 -10.22
CA MET A 256 -15.58 -3.76 -9.27
C MET A 256 -14.27 -3.40 -8.57
N ALA A 257 -14.31 -2.39 -7.71
CA ALA A 257 -13.21 -2.02 -6.84
C ALA A 257 -13.67 -1.92 -5.39
N PHE A 258 -12.76 -2.17 -4.45
CA PHE A 258 -12.86 -1.75 -3.06
C PHE A 258 -11.73 -0.77 -2.79
N ARG A 259 -12.06 0.48 -2.47
CA ARG A 259 -11.07 1.46 -2.03
C ARG A 259 -10.76 1.20 -0.56
N VAL A 260 -9.48 1.09 -0.20
CA VAL A 260 -9.04 0.77 1.17
C VAL A 260 -8.08 1.84 1.73
N PRO A 261 -7.88 1.92 3.06
CA PRO A 261 -7.04 2.91 3.73
C PRO A 261 -5.52 2.78 3.51
N THR A 262 -5.06 2.45 2.31
CA THR A 262 -3.64 2.52 1.91
C THR A 262 -3.41 3.75 1.04
N PRO A 263 -2.28 4.47 1.22
CA PRO A 263 -2.03 5.71 0.48
C PRO A 263 -1.66 5.45 -0.99
N ASP A 264 -1.09 4.29 -1.28
CA ASP A 264 -0.70 3.85 -2.62
C ASP A 264 -0.55 2.32 -2.64
N VAL A 265 -0.31 1.79 -3.85
CA VAL A 265 -0.28 0.39 -4.24
C VAL A 265 -1.65 -0.28 -4.13
N SER A 266 -1.99 -0.94 -5.23
CA SER A 266 -3.25 -1.64 -5.42
C SER A 266 -2.99 -3.06 -5.91
N VAL A 267 -4.01 -3.90 -5.82
CA VAL A 267 -3.94 -5.28 -6.32
C VAL A 267 -5.18 -5.61 -7.14
N VAL A 268 -4.99 -6.40 -8.19
CA VAL A 268 -6.03 -7.01 -9.01
C VAL A 268 -6.18 -8.47 -8.59
N ASP A 269 -7.41 -8.87 -8.32
CA ASP A 269 -7.88 -10.25 -8.28
C ASP A 269 -8.69 -10.48 -9.56
N MET A 270 -8.19 -11.34 -10.45
CA MET A 270 -8.91 -11.81 -11.63
C MET A 270 -9.34 -13.25 -11.44
N THR A 271 -10.64 -13.47 -11.23
CA THR A 271 -11.25 -14.79 -11.20
C THR A 271 -11.83 -15.10 -12.57
N CYS A 272 -11.32 -16.13 -13.24
CA CYS A 272 -11.73 -16.43 -14.61
C CYS A 272 -11.91 -17.92 -14.87
N ARG A 273 -12.79 -18.20 -15.84
CA ARG A 273 -12.97 -19.53 -16.41
C ARG A 273 -12.20 -19.63 -17.72
N LEU A 274 -11.33 -20.63 -17.83
CA LEU A 274 -10.50 -20.89 -19.00
C LEU A 274 -11.24 -21.77 -20.02
N ASP A 275 -10.98 -21.54 -21.31
CA ASP A 275 -11.49 -22.41 -22.38
C ASP A 275 -10.73 -23.75 -22.39
N LYS A 276 -9.40 -23.67 -22.39
CA LYS A 276 -8.49 -24.81 -22.27
C LYS A 276 -8.12 -25.03 -20.79
N PRO A 277 -8.18 -26.28 -20.28
CA PRO A 277 -7.71 -26.58 -18.94
C PRO A 277 -6.19 -26.36 -18.82
N ALA A 278 -5.72 -25.87 -17.68
CA ALA A 278 -4.32 -25.63 -17.37
C ALA A 278 -4.05 -25.84 -15.88
N SER A 279 -2.87 -26.38 -15.56
CA SER A 279 -2.38 -26.39 -14.17
C SER A 279 -1.87 -24.99 -13.78
N MET A 280 -1.72 -24.73 -12.47
CA MET A 280 -1.11 -23.48 -12.01
C MET A 280 0.34 -23.34 -12.53
N ASP A 281 1.09 -24.44 -12.60
CA ASP A 281 2.46 -24.44 -13.14
C ASP A 281 2.51 -24.03 -14.62
N ASP A 282 1.53 -24.47 -15.43
CA ASP A 282 1.43 -24.05 -16.83
C ASP A 282 1.15 -22.54 -16.94
N ILE A 283 0.28 -22.02 -16.07
CA ILE A 283 -0.03 -20.58 -16.00
C ILE A 283 1.22 -19.80 -15.61
N PHE A 284 1.95 -20.24 -14.58
CA PHE A 284 3.17 -19.59 -14.12
C PHE A 284 4.25 -19.58 -15.21
N ALA A 285 4.42 -20.69 -15.93
CA ALA A 285 5.36 -20.78 -17.04
C ALA A 285 5.00 -19.82 -18.18
N ALA A 286 3.70 -19.67 -18.50
CA ALA A 286 3.24 -18.72 -19.52
C ALA A 286 3.50 -17.26 -19.10
N ILE A 287 3.27 -16.92 -17.84
CA ILE A 287 3.54 -15.58 -17.29
C ILE A 287 5.03 -15.27 -17.32
N LYS A 288 5.88 -16.18 -16.83
CA LYS A 288 7.33 -16.01 -16.84
C LYS A 288 7.88 -15.83 -18.26
N LYS A 289 7.40 -16.63 -19.22
CA LYS A 289 7.79 -16.49 -20.63
C LYS A 289 7.39 -15.12 -21.21
N ALA A 290 6.24 -14.58 -20.81
CA ALA A 290 5.80 -13.26 -21.27
C ALA A 290 6.65 -12.13 -20.65
N GLU A 291 6.96 -12.25 -19.36
CA GLU A 291 7.81 -11.34 -18.58
C GLU A 291 9.24 -11.27 -19.14
N GLU A 292 9.86 -12.41 -19.43
CA GLU A 292 11.21 -12.47 -20.01
C GLU A 292 11.25 -12.06 -21.50
N GLY A 293 10.09 -11.97 -22.15
CA GLY A 293 9.96 -11.74 -23.58
C GLY A 293 9.18 -10.45 -23.93
N PRO A 294 8.02 -10.55 -24.60
CA PRO A 294 7.34 -9.40 -25.19
C PRO A 294 6.76 -8.39 -24.17
N MET A 295 6.67 -8.75 -22.89
CA MET A 295 6.17 -7.88 -21.82
C MET A 295 7.26 -7.46 -20.83
N LYS A 296 8.54 -7.64 -21.19
CA LYS A 296 9.67 -7.21 -20.36
C LYS A 296 9.58 -5.73 -20.02
N GLY A 297 9.72 -5.40 -18.73
CA GLY A 297 9.58 -4.02 -18.23
C GLY A 297 8.13 -3.55 -18.03
N VAL A 298 7.14 -4.38 -18.38
CA VAL A 298 5.70 -4.09 -18.18
C VAL A 298 5.10 -5.09 -17.18
N LEU A 299 5.33 -6.39 -17.41
CA LEU A 299 4.88 -7.47 -16.55
C LEU A 299 6.07 -7.99 -15.73
N GLY A 300 5.89 -8.12 -14.42
CA GLY A 300 6.77 -8.80 -13.50
C GLY A 300 6.07 -9.98 -12.82
N TRP A 301 6.80 -10.72 -12.01
CA TRP A 301 6.26 -11.76 -11.14
C TRP A 301 7.10 -11.89 -9.87
N THR A 302 6.54 -12.51 -8.83
CA THR A 302 7.21 -12.80 -7.56
C THR A 302 6.69 -14.09 -6.93
N ASP A 303 7.60 -14.85 -6.31
CA ASP A 303 7.32 -16.05 -5.51
C ASP A 303 7.50 -15.81 -3.99
N GLN A 304 7.75 -14.56 -3.60
CA GLN A 304 7.98 -14.18 -2.21
C GLN A 304 6.67 -13.79 -1.51
N GLU A 305 6.66 -13.90 -0.18
CA GLU A 305 5.55 -13.48 0.69
C GLU A 305 5.51 -11.95 0.84
N VAL A 306 5.07 -11.29 -0.22
CA VAL A 306 5.03 -9.82 -0.39
C VAL A 306 3.73 -9.21 0.13
N VAL A 307 3.78 -7.91 0.41
CA VAL A 307 2.62 -7.07 0.73
C VAL A 307 2.66 -5.76 -0.06
N SER A 308 1.59 -4.95 0.03
CA SER A 308 1.43 -3.75 -0.80
C SER A 308 2.63 -2.79 -0.72
N THR A 309 3.20 -2.56 0.46
CA THR A 309 4.30 -1.60 0.64
C THR A 309 5.58 -2.00 -0.09
N ASP A 310 5.76 -3.27 -0.42
CA ASP A 310 6.96 -3.77 -1.11
C ASP A 310 6.99 -3.33 -2.59
N PHE A 311 5.85 -2.87 -3.11
CA PHE A 311 5.72 -2.39 -4.49
C PHE A 311 5.69 -0.87 -4.61
N VAL A 312 5.85 -0.12 -3.52
CA VAL A 312 5.90 1.35 -3.59
C VAL A 312 7.09 1.77 -4.45
N THR A 313 6.83 2.62 -5.45
CA THR A 313 7.80 3.04 -6.47
C THR A 313 8.26 1.89 -7.38
N CYS A 314 7.44 0.85 -7.56
CA CYS A 314 7.68 -0.20 -8.56
C CYS A 314 7.24 0.29 -9.96
N PRO A 315 8.15 0.33 -10.96
CA PRO A 315 7.84 0.92 -12.28
C PRO A 315 7.05 -0.02 -13.19
N LEU A 316 6.85 -1.28 -12.80
CA LEU A 316 6.12 -2.26 -13.59
C LEU A 316 4.61 -2.00 -13.56
N SER A 317 3.91 -2.34 -14.64
CA SER A 317 2.46 -2.15 -14.72
C SER A 317 1.68 -3.22 -13.95
N SER A 318 2.22 -4.43 -13.87
CA SER A 318 1.58 -5.63 -13.32
C SER A 318 2.65 -6.53 -12.73
N ILE A 319 2.52 -6.94 -11.48
CA ILE A 319 3.45 -7.87 -10.82
C ILE A 319 2.66 -9.08 -10.32
N PHE A 320 2.75 -10.17 -11.06
CA PHE A 320 2.02 -11.40 -10.77
C PHE A 320 2.52 -12.06 -9.48
N ASP A 321 1.61 -12.32 -8.55
CA ASP A 321 1.90 -12.91 -7.24
C ASP A 321 1.56 -14.40 -7.25
N ILE A 322 2.59 -15.25 -7.31
CA ILE A 322 2.41 -16.69 -7.46
C ILE A 322 1.75 -17.29 -6.23
N SER A 323 2.23 -16.94 -5.02
CA SER A 323 1.79 -17.59 -3.79
C SER A 323 0.38 -17.15 -3.39
N ALA A 324 -0.07 -15.99 -3.87
CA ALA A 324 -1.44 -15.52 -3.70
C ALA A 324 -2.45 -16.10 -4.72
N CYS A 325 -2.00 -16.77 -5.78
CA CYS A 325 -2.89 -17.37 -6.78
C CYS A 325 -3.45 -18.72 -6.33
N ILE A 326 -4.68 -19.03 -6.74
CA ILE A 326 -5.34 -20.30 -6.41
C ILE A 326 -6.22 -20.81 -7.55
N ALA A 327 -6.23 -22.12 -7.77
CA ALA A 327 -7.16 -22.79 -8.67
C ALA A 327 -8.21 -23.57 -7.87
N LEU A 328 -9.47 -23.49 -8.29
CA LEU A 328 -10.51 -24.40 -7.83
C LEU A 328 -10.43 -25.74 -8.61
N ASN A 329 -10.12 -25.65 -9.89
CA ASN A 329 -9.87 -26.76 -10.80
C ASN A 329 -9.11 -26.23 -12.03
N ASP A 330 -8.73 -27.12 -12.95
CA ASP A 330 -7.92 -26.79 -14.13
C ASP A 330 -8.56 -25.77 -15.09
N LYS A 331 -9.84 -25.42 -14.93
CA LYS A 331 -10.53 -24.41 -15.74
C LYS A 331 -10.99 -23.19 -14.94
N PHE A 332 -10.86 -23.16 -13.63
CA PHE A 332 -11.39 -22.07 -12.82
C PHE A 332 -10.34 -21.59 -11.82
N VAL A 333 -9.79 -20.41 -12.11
CA VAL A 333 -8.61 -19.87 -11.44
C VAL A 333 -8.84 -18.46 -10.93
N LYS A 334 -8.15 -18.13 -9.85
CA LYS A 334 -8.01 -16.79 -9.28
C LYS A 334 -6.55 -16.39 -9.40
N LEU A 335 -6.31 -15.30 -10.13
CA LEU A 335 -4.99 -14.78 -10.44
C LEU A 335 -4.82 -13.40 -9.82
N VAL A 336 -3.73 -13.22 -9.08
CA VAL A 336 -3.44 -12.01 -8.29
C VAL A 336 -2.26 -11.26 -8.91
N SER A 337 -2.40 -9.94 -9.08
CA SER A 337 -1.31 -9.10 -9.57
C SER A 337 -1.30 -7.73 -8.90
N TRP A 338 -0.15 -7.34 -8.37
CA TRP A 338 0.09 -6.04 -7.74
C TRP A 338 0.40 -4.97 -8.78
N PHE A 339 0.17 -3.71 -8.41
CA PHE A 339 0.62 -2.57 -9.16
C PHE A 339 0.70 -1.33 -8.27
N ASP A 340 1.78 -0.59 -8.40
CA ASP A 340 1.82 0.80 -7.95
C ASP A 340 0.93 1.62 -8.89
N ASN A 341 -0.22 2.07 -8.37
CA ASN A 341 -1.22 2.77 -9.16
C ASN A 341 -0.81 4.18 -9.56
N GLU A 342 0.27 4.71 -9.01
CA GLU A 342 0.80 6.03 -9.32
C GLU A 342 2.10 5.96 -10.12
N TRP A 343 3.12 5.27 -9.61
CA TRP A 343 4.46 5.19 -10.21
C TRP A 343 4.50 4.34 -11.47
N GLY A 344 3.99 3.10 -11.43
CA GLY A 344 3.95 2.21 -12.60
C GLY A 344 3.15 2.86 -13.73
N TYR A 345 2.02 3.50 -13.40
CA TYR A 345 1.20 4.22 -14.37
C TYR A 345 1.89 5.46 -14.96
N SER A 346 2.61 6.23 -14.15
CA SER A 346 3.37 7.40 -14.60
C SER A 346 4.50 7.02 -15.56
N ASN A 347 5.17 5.90 -15.30
CA ASN A 347 6.15 5.32 -16.22
C ASN A 347 5.51 4.95 -17.56
N ARG A 348 4.32 4.36 -17.55
CA ARG A 348 3.59 4.02 -18.79
C ARG A 348 3.20 5.25 -19.63
N LEU A 349 2.94 6.40 -19.00
CA LEU A 349 2.71 7.66 -19.74
C LEU A 349 3.96 8.11 -20.48
N VAL A 350 5.12 8.02 -19.83
CA VAL A 350 6.42 8.32 -20.44
C VAL A 350 6.72 7.35 -21.58
N ASP A 351 6.56 6.04 -21.34
CA ASP A 351 6.80 5.01 -22.35
C ASP A 351 5.90 5.19 -23.57
N LEU A 352 4.62 5.52 -23.38
CA LEU A 352 3.69 5.77 -24.48
C LEU A 352 4.08 7.02 -25.28
N ALA A 353 4.52 8.10 -24.62
CA ALA A 353 5.01 9.29 -25.31
C ALA A 353 6.24 9.00 -26.16
N ILE A 354 7.21 8.25 -25.62
CA ILE A 354 8.42 7.81 -26.34
C ILE A 354 8.03 6.93 -27.53
N TYR A 355 7.15 5.96 -27.33
CA TYR A 355 6.68 5.07 -28.40
C TYR A 355 6.00 5.84 -29.53
N MET A 356 5.09 6.77 -29.19
CA MET A 356 4.43 7.62 -30.18
C MET A 356 5.44 8.47 -30.96
N ALA A 357 6.42 9.05 -30.28
CA ALA A 357 7.49 9.83 -30.93
C ALA A 357 8.38 8.99 -31.85
N HIS A 358 8.63 7.73 -31.50
CA HIS A 358 9.32 6.81 -32.39
C HIS A 358 8.49 6.54 -33.66
N VAL A 359 7.20 6.23 -33.51
CA VAL A 359 6.30 5.97 -34.65
C VAL A 359 6.08 7.22 -35.51
N ASP A 360 6.09 8.40 -34.91
CA ASP A 360 6.00 9.70 -35.59
C ASP A 360 7.32 10.10 -36.29
N GLY A 361 8.40 9.32 -36.14
CA GLY A 361 9.69 9.54 -36.81
C GLY A 361 10.60 10.57 -36.14
N ILE A 362 10.36 10.92 -34.87
CA ILE A 362 11.17 11.87 -34.10
C ILE A 362 12.41 11.21 -33.49
N ILE A 363 12.33 9.91 -33.14
CA ILE A 363 13.44 9.17 -32.53
C ILE A 363 13.86 8.01 -33.46
N PRO A 364 15.16 7.81 -33.76
CA PRO A 364 15.63 6.70 -34.59
C PRO A 364 15.36 5.32 -33.93
N PRO A 365 15.17 4.24 -34.72
CA PRO A 365 15.01 2.88 -34.20
C PRO A 365 16.30 2.33 -33.55
N PRO A 366 16.22 1.45 -32.52
CA PRO A 366 15.03 0.90 -31.88
C PRO A 366 14.69 1.63 -30.58
N ALA A 367 13.48 2.17 -30.47
CA ALA A 367 12.94 2.59 -29.19
C ALA A 367 12.53 1.35 -28.38
N VAL A 368 13.50 0.66 -27.80
CA VAL A 368 13.21 -0.37 -26.79
C VAL A 368 12.52 0.33 -25.63
N ILE A 369 11.45 -0.27 -25.08
CA ILE A 369 10.89 0.13 -23.78
C ILE A 369 12.01 -0.02 -22.75
N GLN A 370 12.79 1.05 -22.55
CA GLN A 370 13.76 1.12 -21.48
C GLN A 370 12.96 1.48 -20.23
N SER A 371 12.50 0.45 -19.52
CA SER A 371 12.20 0.61 -18.09
C SER A 371 13.40 1.35 -17.49
N ILE A 372 13.12 2.43 -16.75
CA ILE A 372 14.11 3.13 -15.94
C ILE A 372 14.99 2.08 -15.26
N LYS A 373 16.31 2.15 -15.52
CA LYS A 373 17.43 1.34 -14.99
C LYS A 373 17.01 -0.01 -14.43
N ASP A 374 17.45 -1.10 -15.05
CA ASP A 374 17.51 -2.47 -14.47
C ASP A 374 17.21 -2.42 -12.97
N ALA A 375 15.92 -2.55 -12.63
CA ALA A 375 15.55 -2.64 -11.23
C ALA A 375 16.33 -3.87 -10.80
N ALA A 376 17.37 -3.66 -9.99
CA ALA A 376 18.10 -4.77 -9.42
C ALA A 376 17.00 -5.71 -8.91
N PRO A 377 16.96 -6.99 -9.36
CA PRO A 377 15.98 -7.92 -8.83
C PRO A 377 16.07 -7.75 -7.31
N VAL A 378 14.94 -7.49 -6.66
CA VAL A 378 14.86 -7.23 -5.22
C VAL A 378 15.90 -8.10 -4.52
N GLY A 379 16.95 -7.44 -4.01
CA GLY A 379 18.28 -8.01 -3.91
C GLY A 379 18.31 -9.37 -3.21
N SER A 380 18.75 -10.38 -3.95
CA SER A 380 19.34 -11.62 -3.42
C SER A 380 20.70 -11.39 -2.74
N ASN A 381 20.94 -10.21 -2.16
CA ASN A 381 22.22 -9.84 -1.55
C ASN A 381 22.02 -9.07 -0.24
N GLN A 382 21.41 -9.73 0.75
CA GLN A 382 21.98 -9.86 2.09
C GLN A 382 21.57 -11.23 2.64
N LEU A 383 22.56 -11.99 3.11
CA LEU A 383 22.54 -13.33 3.73
C LEU A 383 23.13 -14.44 2.86
N GLN A 384 24.47 -14.45 2.81
CA GLN A 384 25.20 -15.71 2.71
C GLN A 384 25.01 -16.48 4.03
N GLY A 385 24.38 -17.65 3.96
CA GLY A 385 24.19 -18.63 5.04
C GLY A 385 23.51 -19.89 4.49
N PRO A 386 23.82 -21.10 4.98
CA PRO A 386 24.37 -22.18 4.15
C PRO A 386 23.35 -22.98 3.34
N ALA A 387 23.91 -23.60 2.30
CA ALA A 387 23.29 -24.49 1.34
C ALA A 387 22.40 -25.60 1.95
N GLY A 388 21.37 -25.95 1.18
CA GLY A 388 20.83 -27.31 1.11
C GLY A 388 19.63 -27.60 1.99
N ALA A 389 18.42 -27.52 1.41
CA ALA A 389 17.31 -28.34 1.86
C ALA A 389 16.42 -28.72 0.69
N ALA A 390 16.32 -30.03 0.48
CA ALA A 390 15.66 -30.67 -0.63
C ALA A 390 14.14 -30.43 -0.67
N LEU A 391 13.62 -30.34 -1.90
CA LEU A 391 12.22 -30.51 -2.25
C LEU A 391 11.66 -31.80 -1.61
N ARG A 392 10.88 -31.66 -0.53
CA ARG A 392 10.05 -32.75 -0.02
C ARG A 392 8.85 -32.92 -0.93
N LYS A 393 8.93 -33.90 -1.83
CA LYS A 393 7.74 -34.57 -2.41
C LYS A 393 6.89 -35.12 -1.28
N LYS A 394 5.69 -34.56 -1.03
CA LYS A 394 4.63 -35.29 -0.33
C LYS A 394 3.79 -36.01 -1.37
N GLY A 395 3.76 -37.33 -1.24
CA GLY A 395 3.04 -38.23 -2.13
C GLY A 395 1.53 -37.98 -2.12
N GLN A 396 0.96 -37.98 -3.33
CA GLN A 396 -0.46 -38.15 -3.57
C GLN A 396 -0.85 -39.58 -3.15
N GLN A 397 -1.79 -39.70 -2.21
CA GLN A 397 -2.64 -40.90 -2.11
C GLN A 397 -3.91 -40.64 -2.92
N ALA A 398 -4.19 -41.55 -3.85
CA ALA A 398 -5.36 -41.54 -4.70
C ALA A 398 -6.65 -41.75 -3.88
N ALA A 399 -7.64 -40.88 -4.08
CA ALA A 399 -9.01 -41.10 -3.61
C ALA A 399 -9.83 -41.74 -4.75
N ALA A 400 -10.57 -42.80 -4.41
CA ALA A 400 -11.46 -43.56 -5.30
C ALA A 400 -12.70 -42.73 -5.73
N PRO A 401 -13.36 -43.07 -6.86
CA PRO A 401 -14.47 -42.27 -7.41
C PRO A 401 -15.78 -42.43 -6.61
N PRO A 402 -16.68 -41.42 -6.61
CA PRO A 402 -17.95 -41.50 -5.89
C PRO A 402 -19.03 -42.26 -6.68
N GLU A 403 -19.82 -43.07 -5.98
CA GLU A 403 -21.05 -43.72 -6.48
C GLU A 403 -22.25 -42.74 -6.57
N PRO A 404 -23.30 -43.08 -7.34
CA PRO A 404 -24.35 -42.14 -7.73
C PRO A 404 -25.41 -41.87 -6.65
N ALA A 405 -25.98 -40.66 -6.73
CA ALA A 405 -26.87 -40.04 -5.75
C ALA A 405 -28.21 -40.77 -5.51
N GLN A 406 -28.64 -40.82 -4.25
CA GLN A 406 -29.99 -41.16 -3.81
C GLN A 406 -30.82 -39.90 -3.44
N PRO A 407 -32.16 -39.94 -3.54
CA PRO A 407 -33.03 -38.78 -3.36
C PRO A 407 -33.11 -38.31 -1.90
N PRO A 408 -33.50 -37.04 -1.64
CA PRO A 408 -33.34 -36.42 -0.33
C PRO A 408 -34.38 -36.93 0.68
N PRO A 409 -33.98 -37.22 1.93
CA PRO A 409 -34.93 -37.42 3.02
C PRO A 409 -35.38 -36.08 3.63
N GLN A 410 -36.59 -36.10 4.21
CA GLN A 410 -37.28 -34.96 4.81
C GLN A 410 -36.54 -34.34 6.00
N VAL A 411 -36.64 -33.02 6.12
CA VAL A 411 -35.96 -32.17 7.12
C VAL A 411 -36.57 -32.34 8.52
N PRO A 412 -35.78 -32.71 9.55
CA PRO A 412 -36.12 -32.44 10.95
C PRO A 412 -35.48 -31.13 11.41
N SER A 413 -36.21 -30.37 12.23
CA SER A 413 -35.78 -29.13 12.89
C SER A 413 -34.56 -29.32 13.78
N VAL A 414 -33.52 -28.49 13.61
CA VAL A 414 -32.27 -28.49 14.40
C VAL A 414 -32.21 -27.25 15.33
N PRO A 415 -31.80 -27.39 16.61
CA PRO A 415 -31.58 -26.27 17.54
C PRO A 415 -30.30 -25.47 17.19
N LEU A 416 -30.27 -24.19 17.57
CA LEU A 416 -29.12 -23.29 17.38
C LEU A 416 -27.87 -23.80 18.11
N GLU A 417 -26.78 -24.06 17.37
CA GLU A 417 -25.43 -24.29 17.90
C GLU A 417 -24.67 -22.97 18.14
N PRO A 418 -23.65 -22.94 19.03
CA PRO A 418 -22.92 -21.74 19.41
C PRO A 418 -21.97 -21.25 18.32
N VAL A 419 -21.82 -19.92 18.24
CA VAL A 419 -20.94 -19.19 17.32
C VAL A 419 -19.48 -19.66 17.46
N GLN A 420 -18.88 -20.17 16.38
CA GLN A 420 -17.45 -20.48 16.30
C GLN A 420 -16.61 -19.18 16.39
N GLN A 421 -15.67 -19.14 17.34
CA GLN A 421 -14.69 -18.06 17.49
C GLN A 421 -13.68 -18.08 16.31
N ARG A 422 -13.40 -16.92 15.71
CA ARG A 422 -12.41 -16.74 14.64
C ARG A 422 -10.98 -16.83 15.17
N PRO A 423 -9.99 -17.24 14.35
CA PRO A 423 -8.61 -17.42 14.80
C PRO A 423 -7.95 -16.10 15.19
N GLN A 424 -7.26 -16.10 16.33
CA GLN A 424 -6.43 -15.00 16.81
C GLN A 424 -4.95 -15.26 16.50
N VAL A 425 -4.16 -14.19 16.40
CA VAL A 425 -2.71 -14.26 16.20
C VAL A 425 -2.08 -15.07 17.34
N PRO A 426 -1.28 -16.11 17.05
CA PRO A 426 -0.61 -16.91 18.08
C PRO A 426 0.44 -16.05 18.84
N PRO A 427 0.79 -16.43 20.08
CA PRO A 427 1.71 -15.66 20.91
C PRO A 427 3.09 -15.50 20.24
N GLU A 428 3.74 -14.35 20.41
CA GLU A 428 5.16 -14.24 20.10
C GLU A 428 5.93 -15.26 20.96
N PRO A 429 6.80 -16.11 20.37
CA PRO A 429 7.62 -17.03 21.16
C PRO A 429 8.51 -16.23 22.11
N VAL A 430 8.43 -16.58 23.40
CA VAL A 430 9.34 -16.06 24.41
C VAL A 430 10.71 -16.69 24.13
N ALA A 431 11.64 -15.91 23.58
CA ALA A 431 13.03 -16.33 23.49
C ALA A 431 13.51 -16.67 24.89
N GLN A 432 13.99 -17.89 25.14
CA GLN A 432 14.67 -18.23 26.39
C GLN A 432 15.97 -17.44 26.47
N PRO A 433 16.11 -16.42 27.34
CA PRO A 433 17.30 -15.60 27.35
C PRO A 433 18.43 -16.29 28.14
N PRO A 434 19.69 -15.96 27.85
CA PRO A 434 20.83 -16.50 28.58
C PRO A 434 20.73 -16.15 30.09
N LYS A 435 21.22 -17.04 30.95
CA LYS A 435 21.54 -16.70 32.34
C LYS A 435 22.64 -15.64 32.32
N ASP A 436 22.31 -14.36 32.39
CA ASP A 436 23.17 -13.31 32.95
C ASP A 436 22.39 -12.00 33.14
N THR A 437 22.17 -11.66 34.42
CA THR A 437 21.63 -10.41 35.01
C THR A 437 20.25 -9.90 34.53
N PHE A 438 19.35 -9.65 35.49
CA PHE A 438 18.09 -8.93 35.26
C PHE A 438 18.38 -7.43 34.99
N PRO A 439 17.74 -6.80 33.99
CA PRO A 439 18.08 -5.42 33.59
C PRO A 439 17.80 -4.40 34.70
N ASP A 440 18.56 -3.29 34.73
CA ASP A 440 18.30 -2.16 35.63
C ASP A 440 17.21 -1.24 35.02
N GLY A 441 16.17 -0.96 35.79
CA GLY A 441 14.96 -0.24 35.38
C GLY A 441 15.02 1.28 35.53
N LYS A 442 16.14 1.87 35.96
CA LYS A 442 16.27 3.33 36.17
C LYS A 442 15.86 4.17 34.97
N ASP A 443 16.05 3.63 33.77
CA ASP A 443 15.71 4.28 32.51
C ASP A 443 14.38 3.84 31.91
N ALA A 444 13.61 3.00 32.57
CA ALA A 444 12.33 2.51 32.06
C ALA A 444 11.21 3.56 32.18
N VAL A 445 10.22 3.51 31.28
CA VAL A 445 8.99 4.31 31.41
C VAL A 445 8.10 3.73 32.53
N PRO A 446 7.22 4.52 33.17
CA PRO A 446 6.38 3.99 34.23
C PRO A 446 5.36 2.97 33.70
N GLY A 447 5.15 1.91 34.48
CA GLY A 447 4.12 0.92 34.23
C GLY A 447 3.04 1.00 35.31
N MET A 448 1.79 0.65 34.99
CA MET A 448 0.74 0.44 35.98
C MET A 448 0.08 -0.92 35.75
N PHE A 449 0.02 -1.76 36.78
CA PHE A 449 -0.77 -2.99 36.72
C PHE A 449 -2.25 -2.68 36.77
N SER A 450 -2.98 -3.16 35.76
CA SER A 450 -4.44 -3.26 35.75
C SER A 450 -4.82 -4.73 35.88
N ALA A 451 -5.52 -5.05 36.97
CA ALA A 451 -5.94 -6.42 37.27
C ALA A 451 -7.19 -6.38 38.15
N ARG A 452 -7.93 -7.50 38.14
CA ARG A 452 -8.89 -7.79 39.20
C ARG A 452 -8.19 -8.66 40.24
N PHE A 453 -7.79 -8.04 41.34
CA PHE A 453 -7.16 -8.72 42.46
C PHE A 453 -8.26 -9.26 43.39
N ASP A 454 -8.28 -10.59 43.56
CA ASP A 454 -9.33 -11.36 44.25
C ASP A 454 -8.78 -12.21 45.41
N GLY A 455 -7.53 -12.01 45.80
CA GLY A 455 -6.77 -12.79 46.78
C GLY A 455 -6.27 -14.13 46.27
N GLY A 456 -6.46 -14.44 44.99
CA GLY A 456 -6.11 -15.73 44.39
C GLY A 456 -4.64 -15.90 44.00
N ILE A 457 -4.34 -17.05 43.42
CA ILE A 457 -2.98 -17.43 42.97
C ILE A 457 -2.41 -16.40 41.98
N ILE A 458 -3.24 -15.85 41.11
CA ILE A 458 -2.83 -14.84 40.12
C ILE A 458 -2.41 -13.55 40.81
N GLU A 459 -3.15 -13.08 41.82
CA GLU A 459 -2.76 -11.91 42.60
C GLU A 459 -1.41 -12.11 43.28
N HIS A 460 -1.23 -13.22 44.00
CA HIS A 460 0.03 -13.54 44.66
C HIS A 460 1.21 -13.56 43.68
N LYS A 461 1.01 -14.18 42.50
CA LYS A 461 2.01 -14.23 41.42
C LYS A 461 2.39 -12.82 40.97
N PHE A 462 1.42 -11.95 40.68
CA PHE A 462 1.68 -10.60 40.16
C PHE A 462 2.19 -9.62 41.21
N ARG A 463 1.86 -9.80 42.50
CA ARG A 463 2.50 -9.09 43.61
C ARG A 463 3.99 -9.45 43.73
N HIS A 464 4.34 -10.71 43.51
CA HIS A 464 5.73 -11.13 43.48
C HIS A 464 6.47 -10.58 42.25
N VAL A 465 5.85 -10.62 41.07
CA VAL A 465 6.37 -9.94 39.85
C VAL A 465 6.62 -8.46 40.09
N HIS A 466 5.69 -7.76 40.75
CA HIS A 466 5.84 -6.35 41.09
C HIS A 466 7.03 -6.09 42.03
N LYS A 467 7.22 -6.96 43.02
CA LYS A 467 8.38 -6.91 43.93
C LYS A 467 9.70 -7.09 43.17
N ILE A 468 9.79 -8.08 42.28
CA ILE A 468 10.98 -8.30 41.42
C ILE A 468 11.28 -7.04 40.59
N LEU A 469 10.28 -6.46 39.94
CA LEU A 469 10.45 -5.23 39.15
C LEU A 469 10.93 -4.04 40.00
N LYS A 470 10.41 -3.88 41.22
CA LYS A 470 10.85 -2.84 42.16
C LYS A 470 12.30 -3.05 42.63
N GLU A 471 12.69 -4.27 42.97
CA GLU A 471 14.05 -4.61 43.38
C GLU A 471 15.08 -4.30 42.28
N HIS A 472 14.65 -4.33 41.02
CA HIS A 472 15.43 -3.96 39.84
C HIS A 472 15.18 -2.52 39.34
N ASN A 473 14.68 -1.61 40.20
CA ASN A 473 14.47 -0.18 39.93
C ASN A 473 13.47 0.18 38.82
N PHE A 474 12.54 -0.71 38.43
CA PHE A 474 11.51 -0.34 37.46
C PHE A 474 10.41 0.51 38.12
N PRO A 475 9.97 1.62 37.49
CA PRO A 475 8.93 2.50 38.01
C PRO A 475 7.52 1.91 37.79
N VAL A 476 7.20 0.79 38.42
CA VAL A 476 5.91 0.10 38.25
C VAL A 476 4.98 0.35 39.43
N LEU A 477 3.76 0.77 39.13
CA LEU A 477 2.69 1.11 40.05
C LEU A 477 1.71 -0.07 40.14
N MET A 478 1.34 -0.43 41.36
CA MET A 478 0.28 -1.39 41.67
C MET A 478 -0.54 -0.76 42.79
N VAL A 479 -1.86 -0.79 42.67
CA VAL A 479 -2.74 -0.26 43.71
C VAL A 479 -2.88 -1.33 44.78
N ASP A 480 -2.38 -1.04 45.98
CA ASP A 480 -2.51 -1.89 47.15
C ASP A 480 -3.74 -1.45 47.95
N ALA A 481 -4.63 -2.39 48.29
CA ALA A 481 -5.79 -2.13 49.13
C ALA A 481 -5.37 -2.24 50.61
N ASP A 482 -4.65 -1.24 51.12
CA ASP A 482 -4.40 -1.11 52.55
C ASP A 482 -5.46 -0.24 53.23
N VAL A 483 -5.75 -0.56 54.50
CA VAL A 483 -6.77 0.11 55.31
C VAL A 483 -6.39 1.57 55.53
N GLY A 484 -7.08 2.49 54.84
CA GLY A 484 -7.01 3.93 55.08
C GLY A 484 -6.74 4.81 53.87
N ASP A 485 -6.27 4.24 52.74
CA ASP A 485 -6.13 4.98 51.48
C ASP A 485 -7.37 4.77 50.60
N ASP A 486 -7.88 5.87 50.03
CA ASP A 486 -8.97 5.84 49.06
C ASP A 486 -8.43 5.24 47.74
N PHE A 487 -8.70 3.94 47.55
CA PHE A 487 -8.35 3.13 46.37
C PHE A 487 -8.55 3.90 45.05
N GLY A 488 -9.62 4.71 44.97
CA GLY A 488 -9.92 5.49 43.77
C GLY A 488 -8.99 6.66 43.50
N LYS A 489 -8.53 7.33 44.55
CA LYS A 489 -7.54 8.42 44.43
C LYS A 489 -6.19 7.88 43.98
N ALA A 490 -5.80 6.70 44.46
CA ALA A 490 -4.56 6.04 44.04
C ALA A 490 -4.61 5.64 42.55
N THR A 491 -5.68 4.95 42.12
CA THR A 491 -5.89 4.60 40.70
C THR A 491 -5.85 5.83 39.80
N THR A 492 -6.59 6.89 40.14
CA THR A 492 -6.62 8.13 39.35
C THR A 492 -5.26 8.82 39.28
N LYS A 493 -4.52 8.86 40.40
CA LYS A 493 -3.17 9.41 40.46
C LYS A 493 -2.20 8.63 39.57
N TYR A 494 -2.30 7.30 39.56
CA TYR A 494 -1.42 6.44 38.78
C TYR A 494 -1.72 6.51 37.28
N LEU A 495 -3.00 6.51 36.89
CA LEU A 495 -3.42 6.71 35.50
C LEU A 495 -2.94 8.06 34.95
N ASN A 496 -3.11 9.14 35.71
CA ASN A 496 -2.59 10.46 35.33
C ASN A 496 -1.06 10.49 35.24
N LYS A 497 -0.35 9.71 36.08
CA LYS A 497 1.11 9.64 36.03
C LYS A 497 1.59 8.91 34.78
N ILE A 498 1.04 7.74 34.48
CA ILE A 498 1.43 6.99 33.27
C ILE A 498 1.01 7.72 32.00
N GLU A 499 -0.07 8.51 32.01
CA GLU A 499 -0.44 9.36 30.87
C GLU A 499 0.61 10.43 30.60
N LYS A 500 0.92 11.26 31.61
CA LYS A 500 1.91 12.36 31.48
C LYS A 500 3.30 11.88 31.12
N GLU A 501 3.71 10.74 31.66
CA GLU A 501 5.04 10.16 31.46
C GLU A 501 5.10 9.16 30.29
N LYS A 502 4.02 9.05 29.50
CA LYS A 502 3.91 8.11 28.35
C LYS A 502 4.22 6.65 28.71
N GLY A 503 3.78 6.26 29.91
CA GLY A 503 3.91 4.92 30.47
C GLY A 503 3.09 3.86 29.75
N VAL A 504 2.97 2.70 30.40
CA VAL A 504 2.30 1.51 29.87
C VAL A 504 1.30 0.98 30.89
N LEU A 505 0.07 0.72 30.44
CA LEU A 505 -0.92 -0.02 31.23
C LEU A 505 -0.68 -1.53 31.03
N ILE A 506 -0.32 -2.23 32.09
CA ILE A 506 0.01 -3.65 32.10
C ILE A 506 -1.25 -4.42 32.48
N CYS A 507 -1.92 -5.03 31.49
CA CYS A 507 -3.22 -5.66 31.65
C CYS A 507 -3.06 -7.14 32.00
N VAL A 508 -3.43 -7.55 33.21
CA VAL A 508 -3.43 -8.94 33.64
C VAL A 508 -4.75 -9.60 33.21
N CYS A 509 -4.73 -10.20 32.02
CA CYS A 509 -5.93 -10.69 31.33
C CYS A 509 -6.37 -12.06 31.87
N THR A 510 -7.15 -12.04 32.96
CA THR A 510 -7.98 -13.17 33.40
C THR A 510 -9.22 -13.31 32.53
N ALA A 511 -9.98 -14.41 32.67
CA ALA A 511 -11.19 -14.64 31.87
C ALA A 511 -12.23 -13.51 31.99
N HIS A 512 -12.34 -12.90 33.17
CA HIS A 512 -13.29 -11.81 33.47
C HIS A 512 -12.61 -10.44 33.61
N TYR A 513 -11.43 -10.27 33.01
CA TYR A 513 -10.75 -8.97 33.01
C TYR A 513 -11.62 -7.90 32.33
N ALA A 514 -11.57 -6.68 32.87
CA ALA A 514 -12.40 -5.55 32.49
C ALA A 514 -13.92 -5.75 32.67
N GLU A 515 -14.34 -6.63 33.58
CA GLU A 515 -15.73 -6.69 34.05
C GLU A 515 -16.17 -5.35 34.66
N LYS A 516 -17.30 -4.84 34.19
CA LYS A 516 -17.91 -3.62 34.71
C LYS A 516 -18.65 -3.94 36.01
N THR A 517 -18.23 -3.29 37.09
CA THR A 517 -18.81 -3.46 38.43
C THR A 517 -19.41 -2.15 38.92
N SER A 518 -20.02 -2.14 40.11
CA SER A 518 -20.45 -0.90 40.79
C SER A 518 -19.28 0.01 41.18
N SER A 519 -18.05 -0.51 41.22
CA SER A 519 -16.87 0.29 41.57
C SER A 519 -16.53 1.26 40.42
N PRO A 520 -16.43 2.57 40.69
CA PRO A 520 -15.91 3.53 39.71
C PRO A 520 -14.40 3.35 39.44
N PHE A 521 -13.74 2.47 40.19
CA PHE A 521 -12.32 2.14 40.09
C PHE A 521 -12.18 0.63 39.90
N CYS A 522 -12.24 0.19 38.65
CA CYS A 522 -12.11 -1.20 38.24
C CYS A 522 -11.36 -1.28 36.90
N SER A 523 -10.89 -2.47 36.54
CA SER A 523 -10.13 -2.70 35.30
C SER A 523 -10.88 -2.28 34.03
N PHE A 524 -12.22 -2.29 34.04
CA PHE A 524 -13.03 -1.71 32.96
C PHE A 524 -12.74 -0.21 32.77
N LYS A 525 -12.76 0.56 33.87
CA LYS A 525 -12.52 2.01 33.84
C LYS A 525 -11.07 2.36 33.54
N GLU A 526 -10.12 1.53 33.99
CA GLU A 526 -8.71 1.67 33.64
C GLU A 526 -8.48 1.43 32.13
N LEU A 527 -9.12 0.41 31.56
CA LEU A 527 -9.05 0.10 30.14
C LEU A 527 -9.76 1.16 29.29
N GLN A 528 -10.90 1.69 29.75
CA GLN A 528 -11.57 2.84 29.13
C GLN A 528 -10.67 4.07 29.14
N PHE A 529 -9.99 4.36 30.26
CA PHE A 529 -9.04 5.47 30.33
C PHE A 529 -7.89 5.27 29.33
N ALA A 530 -7.36 4.05 29.20
CA ALA A 530 -6.34 3.76 28.19
C ALA A 530 -6.83 4.00 26.76
N LEU A 531 -8.10 3.68 26.48
CA LEU A 531 -8.72 3.97 25.18
C LEU A 531 -8.86 5.48 24.95
N ASP A 532 -9.42 6.20 25.92
CA ASP A 532 -9.75 7.63 25.80
C ASP A 532 -8.48 8.49 25.64
N TYR A 533 -7.40 8.12 26.33
CA TYR A 533 -6.12 8.84 26.33
C TYR A 533 -5.05 8.18 25.46
N SER A 534 -5.39 7.15 24.68
CA SER A 534 -4.47 6.43 23.80
C SER A 534 -3.20 5.94 24.52
N LEU A 535 -3.35 5.40 25.72
CA LEU A 535 -2.24 4.79 26.47
C LEU A 535 -1.76 3.52 25.80
N ASP A 536 -0.45 3.29 25.89
CA ASP A 536 0.16 2.04 25.45
C ASP A 536 -0.23 0.92 26.43
N VAL A 537 -0.62 -0.24 25.90
CA VAL A 537 -1.12 -1.38 26.67
C VAL A 537 -0.23 -2.60 26.46
N LEU A 538 0.00 -3.37 27.53
CA LEU A 538 0.67 -4.67 27.48
C LEU A 538 -0.30 -5.75 27.97
N PRO A 539 -0.96 -6.49 27.07
CA PRO A 539 -1.83 -7.60 27.45
C PRO A 539 -1.00 -8.82 27.87
N LEU A 540 -1.20 -9.26 29.12
CA LEU A 540 -0.62 -10.48 29.67
C LEU A 540 -1.72 -11.53 29.80
N LYS A 541 -1.76 -12.50 28.89
CA LYS A 541 -2.73 -13.60 28.92
C LYS A 541 -2.37 -14.56 30.06
N VAL A 542 -3.26 -14.69 31.03
CA VAL A 542 -3.08 -15.57 32.21
C VAL A 542 -4.20 -16.59 32.38
N ALA A 543 -5.18 -16.58 31.48
CA ALA A 543 -6.28 -17.54 31.39
C ALA A 543 -6.40 -18.09 29.97
N ASP A 544 -7.10 -19.21 29.79
CA ASP A 544 -7.23 -19.87 28.47
C ASP A 544 -8.03 -19.01 27.48
N VAL A 545 -9.05 -18.31 27.98
CA VAL A 545 -9.90 -17.39 27.22
C VAL A 545 -9.16 -16.09 26.96
N TYR A 546 -8.95 -15.77 25.68
CA TYR A 546 -8.39 -14.49 25.22
C TYR A 546 -9.06 -14.07 23.89
N PRO A 547 -9.26 -12.76 23.61
CA PRO A 547 -9.36 -11.69 24.60
C PRO A 547 -10.29 -12.06 25.76
N PRO A 548 -10.13 -11.42 26.93
CA PRO A 548 -11.04 -11.63 28.05
C PRO A 548 -12.50 -11.48 27.63
N GLN A 549 -13.37 -12.29 28.24
CA GLN A 549 -14.82 -12.29 28.01
C GLN A 549 -15.51 -12.03 29.35
N PRO A 550 -15.52 -10.78 29.84
CA PRO A 550 -16.23 -10.45 31.05
C PRO A 550 -17.73 -10.70 30.88
N PRO A 551 -18.44 -11.07 31.97
CA PRO A 551 -19.88 -11.24 31.92
C PRO A 551 -20.58 -9.91 31.58
N GLY A 552 -21.64 -10.00 30.78
CA GLY A 552 -22.47 -8.89 30.33
C GLY A 552 -23.80 -9.38 29.76
N GLY A 553 -24.69 -8.46 29.41
CA GLY A 553 -25.99 -8.74 28.80
C GLY A 553 -27.20 -8.34 29.63
N PRO A 554 -28.43 -8.55 29.13
CA PRO A 554 -29.65 -7.96 29.69
C PRO A 554 -29.88 -8.20 31.18
N ASP A 555 -29.39 -9.34 31.68
CA ASP A 555 -29.51 -9.78 33.07
C ASP A 555 -28.33 -9.36 33.96
N HIS A 556 -27.27 -8.77 33.39
CA HIS A 556 -26.11 -8.29 34.14
C HIS A 556 -26.41 -6.99 34.87
N GLN A 557 -26.02 -6.91 36.15
CA GLN A 557 -26.39 -5.80 37.02
C GLN A 557 -25.83 -4.43 36.56
N TYR A 558 -24.66 -4.43 35.92
CA TYR A 558 -23.93 -3.19 35.58
C TYR A 558 -23.58 -3.04 34.10
N ASP A 559 -23.72 -4.10 33.29
CA ASP A 559 -23.31 -4.12 31.88
C ASP A 559 -24.36 -4.76 30.99
N LYS A 560 -25.50 -4.08 30.86
CA LYS A 560 -26.65 -4.60 30.12
C LYS A 560 -26.42 -4.68 28.61
N ASP A 561 -25.52 -3.85 28.11
CA ASP A 561 -25.31 -3.59 26.68
C ASP A 561 -23.94 -4.07 26.18
N TYR A 562 -23.22 -4.89 26.97
CA TYR A 562 -21.89 -5.42 26.61
C TYR A 562 -20.84 -4.31 26.34
N GLU A 563 -20.85 -3.25 27.13
CA GLU A 563 -19.87 -2.17 27.05
C GLU A 563 -18.46 -2.69 27.36
N ALA A 564 -18.31 -3.60 28.33
CA ALA A 564 -17.00 -4.17 28.68
C ALA A 564 -16.38 -4.93 27.51
N GLU A 565 -17.18 -5.75 26.82
CA GLU A 565 -16.76 -6.47 25.62
C GLU A 565 -16.36 -5.50 24.49
N SER A 566 -17.10 -4.39 24.35
CA SER A 566 -16.81 -3.37 23.35
C SER A 566 -15.47 -2.67 23.61
N VAL A 567 -15.20 -2.27 24.84
CA VAL A 567 -13.92 -1.64 25.23
C VAL A 567 -12.75 -2.61 25.03
N ILE A 568 -12.91 -3.88 25.39
CA ILE A 568 -11.90 -4.92 25.15
C ILE A 568 -11.60 -5.04 23.64
N LYS A 569 -12.61 -5.09 22.78
CA LYS A 569 -12.40 -5.16 21.31
C LYS A 569 -11.69 -3.93 20.75
N MET A 570 -11.93 -2.75 21.34
CA MET A 570 -11.31 -1.49 20.89
C MET A 570 -9.86 -1.36 21.33
N VAL A 571 -9.52 -1.85 22.53
CA VAL A 571 -8.16 -1.79 23.08
C VAL A 571 -7.33 -3.00 22.66
N PHE A 572 -7.85 -4.22 22.81
CA PHE A 572 -7.20 -5.47 22.38
C PHE A 572 -7.55 -5.81 20.94
N ARG A 573 -7.12 -4.93 20.02
CA ARG A 573 -7.33 -5.07 18.58
C ARG A 573 -6.69 -6.37 18.06
N PRO A 574 -7.19 -6.95 16.95
CA PRO A 574 -6.65 -8.21 16.41
C PRO A 574 -5.14 -8.22 16.11
N ASN A 575 -4.54 -7.05 15.88
CA ASN A 575 -3.12 -6.86 15.61
C ASN A 575 -2.29 -6.48 16.85
N LEU A 576 -2.90 -6.31 18.02
CA LEU A 576 -2.18 -6.08 19.26
C LEU A 576 -1.67 -7.42 19.80
N ALA A 577 -0.35 -7.61 19.76
CA ALA A 577 0.27 -8.79 20.33
C ALA A 577 0.08 -8.85 21.85
N TYR A 578 -0.35 -10.02 22.35
CA TYR A 578 -0.34 -10.33 23.78
C TYR A 578 0.86 -11.20 24.13
N LYS A 579 1.17 -11.29 25.42
CA LYS A 579 2.17 -12.20 25.96
C LYS A 579 1.46 -13.33 26.69
N ASP A 580 1.68 -14.57 26.25
CA ASP A 580 1.14 -15.75 26.93
C ASP A 580 1.98 -16.04 28.18
N CYS A 581 1.38 -15.81 29.35
CA CYS A 581 2.02 -15.89 30.66
C CYS A 581 1.49 -17.06 31.51
N ARG A 582 0.67 -17.94 30.92
CA ARG A 582 0.07 -19.09 31.63
C ARG A 582 1.15 -20.02 32.19
N ASP A 583 2.15 -20.33 31.38
CA ASP A 583 3.22 -21.28 31.73
C ASP A 583 4.53 -20.62 32.19
N LEU A 584 4.55 -19.28 32.34
CA LEU A 584 5.73 -18.54 32.76
C LEU A 584 5.82 -18.39 34.27
N ASP A 585 7.02 -18.47 34.85
CA ASP A 585 7.28 -18.14 36.25
C ASP A 585 7.32 -16.60 36.49
N GLU A 586 7.37 -16.17 37.75
CA GLU A 586 7.36 -14.75 38.11
C GLU A 586 8.56 -13.96 37.56
N MET A 587 9.72 -14.60 37.46
CA MET A 587 10.94 -13.97 36.94
C MET A 587 10.84 -13.76 35.43
N GLN A 588 10.30 -14.74 34.72
CA GLN A 588 10.03 -14.67 33.28
C GLN A 588 8.98 -13.61 32.96
N ILE A 589 7.89 -13.53 33.73
CA ILE A 589 6.88 -12.48 33.55
C ILE A 589 7.47 -11.10 33.85
N ALA A 590 8.28 -10.96 34.90
CA ALA A 590 8.96 -9.71 35.21
C ALA A 590 9.89 -9.26 34.06
N ARG A 591 10.59 -10.20 33.40
CA ARG A 591 11.43 -9.93 32.22
C ARG A 591 10.61 -9.42 31.04
N VAL A 592 9.46 -10.04 30.76
CA VAL A 592 8.54 -9.62 29.69
C VAL A 592 8.08 -8.17 29.90
N ILE A 593 7.75 -7.81 31.13
CA ILE A 593 7.35 -6.45 31.48
C ILE A 593 8.54 -5.48 31.36
N ALA A 594 9.70 -5.86 31.89
CA ALA A 594 10.93 -5.07 31.83
C ALA A 594 11.32 -4.70 30.39
N ASP A 595 11.27 -5.66 29.46
CA ASP A 595 11.58 -5.44 28.05
C ASP A 595 10.63 -4.43 27.40
N LYS A 596 9.33 -4.48 27.74
CA LYS A 596 8.34 -3.51 27.23
C LYS A 596 8.61 -2.11 27.78
N LEU A 597 8.97 -1.98 29.06
CA LEU A 597 9.20 -0.68 29.68
C LEU A 597 10.55 -0.04 29.28
N LEU A 598 11.55 -0.84 28.88
CA LEU A 598 12.85 -0.35 28.39
C LEU A 598 12.83 0.06 26.91
N LYS A 599 12.13 -0.69 26.04
CA LYS A 599 12.10 -0.46 24.58
C LYS A 599 11.60 0.92 24.16
N LYS A 600 10.94 1.68 25.04
CA LYS A 600 10.27 2.95 24.70
C LYS A 600 11.17 4.20 24.79
N LYS A 601 12.37 4.12 25.40
CA LYS A 601 13.24 5.30 25.61
C LYS A 601 14.28 5.53 24.49
N THR A 602 14.52 4.56 23.60
CA THR A 602 15.62 4.59 22.61
C THR A 602 15.30 5.27 21.26
N MET A 603 14.29 6.15 21.17
CA MET A 603 14.13 7.02 19.99
C MET A 603 14.77 8.40 20.26
N PRO A 604 15.84 8.80 19.54
CA PRO A 604 16.42 10.13 19.69
C PRO A 604 15.50 11.23 19.13
N ARG A 605 15.42 12.34 19.87
CA ARG A 605 14.74 13.59 19.50
C ARG A 605 15.42 14.23 18.27
N GLN A 606 14.69 14.50 17.20
CA GLN A 606 15.01 15.64 16.32
C GLN A 606 14.17 16.83 16.78
N GLY A 607 14.87 17.86 17.27
CA GLY A 607 14.32 18.99 17.99
C GLY A 607 13.61 20.00 17.10
N SER A 608 12.46 20.46 17.60
CA SER A 608 11.88 21.76 17.28
C SER A 608 12.68 22.84 18.01
N GLY A 609 13.57 23.53 17.31
CA GLY A 609 14.10 24.82 17.73
C GLY A 609 13.17 25.92 17.21
N HIS A 610 12.54 26.67 18.12
CA HIS A 610 12.11 28.03 17.83
C HIS A 610 13.35 28.92 17.75
N GLY A 611 13.43 29.70 16.68
CA GLY A 611 14.48 30.66 16.36
C GLY A 611 14.34 31.13 14.92
#